data_AF-A0A7S3P0A4-F1
#
_entry.id   AF-A0A7S3P0A4-F1
#
_cell.length_a   1.000
_cell.length_b   1.000
_cell.length_c   1.000
_cell.angle_alpha   90.00
_cell.angle_beta   90.00
_cell.angle_gamma   90.00
#
_symmetry.space_group_name_H-M   'P 1'
#
loop_
_entity.id
_entity.type
_entity.pdbx_description
1 polymer ?
#
loop_
_entity_poly.entity_id
_entity_poly.type
_entity_poly.pdbx_seq_one_letter_code
_entity_poly.pdbx_strand_id
1 'polypeptide(L)'
;LADKSLDIEMGFSLIVQEMIDAKKPLVGHNLIYDMGFFYDQFIAPLPNTFLEYTEKWRECFPATYDTKVIALESKLKIFRRTDLESLYKMCSKDETLQQQISYKMANSELG
;
A
#
# COMPACT_ATOMS: atom_id res chain seq x y z
N LEU A 1 -36.59 7.12 1.30
CA LEU A 1 -36.56 7.05 2.78
C LEU A 1 -35.80 5.80 3.25
N ALA A 2 -36.08 4.60 2.70
CA ALA A 2 -35.31 3.37 3.01
C ALA A 2 -33.83 3.41 2.56
N ASP A 3 -33.53 4.13 1.49
CA ASP A 3 -32.20 4.27 0.90
C ASP A 3 -31.20 4.96 1.86
N LYS A 4 -31.59 6.13 2.39
CA LYS A 4 -30.76 6.89 3.35
C LYS A 4 -30.51 6.17 4.69
N SER A 5 -31.40 5.28 5.12
CA SER A 5 -31.19 4.53 6.38
C SER A 5 -30.14 3.44 6.24
N LEU A 6 -30.07 2.80 5.06
CA LEU A 6 -29.06 1.78 4.75
C LEU A 6 -27.66 2.43 4.61
N ASP A 7 -27.58 3.58 3.95
CA ASP A 7 -26.31 4.32 3.81
C ASP A 7 -25.71 4.74 5.16
N ILE A 8 -26.57 5.19 6.09
CA ILE A 8 -26.14 5.56 7.45
C ILE A 8 -25.60 4.33 8.21
N GLU A 9 -26.21 3.17 8.03
CA GLU A 9 -25.80 1.92 8.66
C GLU A 9 -24.47 1.39 8.10
N MET A 10 -24.24 1.55 6.80
CA MET A 10 -22.98 1.15 6.15
C MET A 10 -21.79 2.03 6.53
N GLY A 11 -22.01 3.32 6.80
CA GLY A 11 -21.00 4.23 7.34
C GLY A 11 -19.68 4.21 6.57
N PHE A 12 -18.59 3.80 7.23
CA PHE A 12 -17.24 3.77 6.62
C PHE A 12 -17.11 2.76 5.47
N SER A 13 -17.95 1.72 5.43
CA SER A 13 -17.91 0.72 4.36
C SER A 13 -18.23 1.32 2.99
N LEU A 14 -18.97 2.44 2.93
CA LEU A 14 -19.18 3.19 1.68
C LEU A 14 -17.87 3.75 1.13
N ILE A 15 -16.98 4.25 1.99
CA ILE A 15 -15.66 4.74 1.59
C ILE A 15 -14.80 3.58 1.10
N VAL A 16 -14.87 2.43 1.77
CA VAL A 16 -14.14 1.22 1.35
C VAL A 16 -14.61 0.74 -0.02
N GLN A 17 -15.91 0.74 -0.27
CA GLN A 17 -16.48 0.39 -1.57
C GLN A 17 -15.97 1.35 -2.66
N GLU A 18 -16.02 2.66 -2.41
CA GLU A 18 -15.46 3.66 -3.35
C GLU A 18 -13.96 3.47 -3.59
N MET A 19 -13.18 3.11 -2.57
CA MET A 19 -11.75 2.80 -2.72
C MET A 19 -11.52 1.58 -3.62
N ILE A 20 -12.34 0.54 -3.45
CA ILE A 20 -12.30 -0.70 -4.25
C ILE A 20 -12.68 -0.39 -5.71
N ASP A 21 -13.74 0.38 -5.93
CA ASP A 21 -14.26 0.71 -7.26
C ASP A 21 -13.33 1.66 -8.03
N ALA A 22 -12.63 2.55 -7.33
CA ALA A 22 -11.65 3.44 -7.93
C ALA A 22 -10.45 2.69 -8.56
N LYS A 23 -10.15 1.46 -8.10
CA LYS A 23 -9.02 0.61 -8.56
C LYS A 23 -7.67 1.35 -8.62
N LYS A 24 -7.50 2.38 -7.78
CA LYS A 24 -6.25 3.14 -7.69
C LYS A 24 -5.21 2.36 -6.88
N PRO A 25 -3.91 2.59 -7.13
CA PRO A 25 -2.88 1.99 -6.31
C PRO A 25 -3.03 2.32 -4.83
N LEU A 26 -3.07 1.27 -3.99
CA LEU A 26 -3.01 1.42 -2.55
C LEU A 26 -1.55 1.45 -2.11
N VAL A 27 -1.15 2.49 -1.38
CA VAL A 27 0.22 2.65 -0.90
C VAL A 27 0.20 2.74 0.61
N GLY A 28 1.12 2.03 1.27
CA GLY A 28 1.33 2.18 2.71
C GLY A 28 2.67 1.64 3.16
N HIS A 29 2.82 1.44 4.47
CA HIS A 29 4.10 1.08 5.07
C HIS A 29 3.92 -0.09 6.04
N ASN A 30 4.54 -1.23 5.74
CA ASN A 30 4.43 -2.44 6.55
C ASN A 30 2.97 -2.91 6.74
N LEU A 31 2.23 -2.97 5.63
CA LEU A 31 0.77 -3.01 5.55
C LEU A 31 0.12 -4.36 5.89
N ILE A 32 0.89 -5.42 6.18
CA ILE A 32 0.34 -6.79 6.25
C ILE A 32 -0.86 -6.93 7.19
N TYR A 33 -0.79 -6.30 8.37
CA TYR A 33 -1.88 -6.33 9.34
C TYR A 33 -2.99 -5.34 9.01
N ASP A 34 -2.64 -4.15 8.50
CA ASP A 34 -3.61 -3.17 8.05
C ASP A 34 -4.53 -3.79 6.98
N MET A 35 -3.95 -4.46 5.97
CA MET A 35 -4.73 -5.14 4.94
C MET A 35 -5.60 -6.27 5.52
N GLY A 36 -5.04 -7.08 6.43
CA GLY A 36 -5.78 -8.19 7.03
C GLY A 36 -7.00 -7.73 7.83
N PHE A 37 -6.81 -6.75 8.73
CA PHE A 37 -7.92 -6.20 9.51
C PHE A 37 -8.91 -5.41 8.64
N PHE A 38 -8.41 -4.66 7.65
CA PHE A 38 -9.27 -3.91 6.73
C PHE A 38 -10.16 -4.86 5.92
N TYR A 39 -9.59 -5.97 5.42
CA TYR A 39 -10.34 -6.98 4.69
C TYR A 39 -11.42 -7.62 5.58
N ASP A 40 -11.03 -8.08 6.77
CA ASP A 40 -11.94 -8.79 7.70
C ASP A 40 -13.10 -7.90 8.19
N GLN A 41 -12.83 -6.60 8.40
CA GLN A 41 -13.82 -5.66 8.93
C GLN A 41 -14.77 -5.12 7.87
N PHE A 42 -14.29 -4.87 6.64
CA PHE A 42 -15.05 -4.08 5.66
C PHE A 42 -15.35 -4.81 4.35
N ILE A 43 -14.69 -5.92 4.05
CA ILE A 43 -14.82 -6.62 2.76
C ILE A 43 -15.52 -7.96 2.96
N ALA A 44 -14.88 -8.88 3.69
CA ALA A 44 -15.39 -10.23 3.93
C ALA A 44 -14.54 -10.90 5.03
N PRO A 45 -15.05 -11.97 5.67
CA PRO A 45 -14.24 -12.77 6.58
C PRO A 45 -12.94 -13.24 5.93
N LEU A 46 -11.84 -13.25 6.70
CA LEU A 46 -10.56 -13.72 6.19
C LEU A 46 -10.64 -15.14 5.62
N PRO A 47 -10.08 -15.38 4.41
CA PRO A 47 -9.99 -16.71 3.84
C PRO A 47 -9.14 -17.68 4.69
N ASN A 48 -9.36 -18.98 4.50
CA ASN A 48 -8.64 -20.02 5.25
C ASN A 48 -7.17 -20.16 4.84
N THR A 49 -6.79 -19.61 3.69
CA THR A 49 -5.42 -19.70 3.17
C THR A 49 -4.89 -18.35 2.74
N PHE A 50 -3.57 -18.16 2.90
CA PHE A 50 -2.89 -16.94 2.45
C PHE A 50 -3.01 -16.74 0.94
N LEU A 51 -2.95 -17.82 0.14
CA LEU A 51 -3.08 -17.75 -1.31
C LEU A 51 -4.43 -17.12 -1.71
N GLU A 52 -5.53 -17.69 -1.21
CA GLU A 52 -6.89 -17.19 -1.47
C GLU A 52 -7.06 -15.75 -1.00
N TYR A 53 -6.51 -15.40 0.17
CA TYR A 53 -6.48 -14.02 0.65
C TYR A 53 -5.81 -13.08 -0.34
N THR A 54 -4.63 -13.43 -0.86
CA THR A 54 -3.92 -12.56 -1.81
C THR A 54 -4.61 -12.45 -3.17
N GLU A 55 -5.33 -13.49 -3.60
CA GLU A 55 -6.12 -13.46 -4.83
C GLU A 55 -7.30 -12.48 -4.68
N LYS A 56 -8.12 -12.66 -3.64
CA LYS A 56 -9.25 -11.77 -3.34
C LYS A 56 -8.81 -10.34 -3.05
N TRP A 57 -7.69 -10.15 -2.35
CA TRP A 57 -7.14 -8.82 -2.13
C TRP A 57 -6.78 -8.12 -3.45
N ARG A 58 -6.19 -8.83 -4.42
CA ARG A 58 -5.84 -8.25 -5.74
C ARG A 58 -7.06 -7.94 -6.58
N GLU A 59 -8.16 -8.68 -6.42
CA GLU A 59 -9.44 -8.32 -7.04
C GLU A 59 -9.96 -6.98 -6.50
N CYS A 60 -9.83 -6.74 -5.20
CA CYS A 60 -10.20 -5.47 -4.57
C CYS A 60 -9.24 -4.32 -4.95
N PHE A 61 -7.93 -4.54 -4.76
CA PHE A 61 -6.86 -3.56 -4.95
C PHE A 61 -5.77 -4.13 -5.89
N PRO A 62 -5.90 -3.95 -7.21
CA PRO A 62 -5.01 -4.56 -8.20
C PRO A 62 -3.54 -4.18 -8.06
N ALA A 63 -3.27 -2.99 -7.53
CA ALA A 63 -1.92 -2.50 -7.25
C ALA A 63 -1.83 -2.12 -5.77
N THR A 64 -1.02 -2.86 -5.00
CA THR A 64 -0.71 -2.56 -3.60
C THR A 64 0.79 -2.45 -3.44
N TYR A 65 1.26 -1.33 -2.89
CA TYR A 65 2.67 -1.01 -2.74
C TYR A 65 3.02 -0.78 -1.27
N ASP A 66 3.85 -1.66 -0.73
CA ASP A 66 4.42 -1.51 0.61
C ASP A 66 5.78 -0.80 0.51
N THR A 67 5.83 0.43 0.99
CA THR A 67 7.03 1.28 0.96
C THR A 67 8.20 0.68 1.74
N LYS A 68 7.95 -0.09 2.80
CA LYS A 68 8.99 -0.78 3.55
C LYS A 68 9.61 -1.89 2.72
N VAL A 69 8.78 -2.70 2.07
CA VAL A 69 9.23 -3.76 1.17
C VAL A 69 9.99 -3.17 -0.02
N ILE A 70 9.47 -2.11 -0.64
CA ILE A 70 10.14 -1.41 -1.74
C ILE A 70 11.53 -0.92 -1.33
N ALA A 71 11.67 -0.34 -0.13
CA ALA A 71 12.95 0.11 0.37
C ALA A 71 13.92 -1.05 0.63
N LEU A 72 13.45 -2.18 1.16
CA LEU A 72 14.24 -3.38 1.41
C LEU A 72 14.73 -4.04 0.11
N GLU A 73 13.85 -4.15 -0.89
CA GLU A 73 14.15 -4.76 -2.19
C GLU A 73 14.86 -3.80 -3.17
N SER A 74 15.13 -2.56 -2.73
CA SER A 74 15.76 -1.56 -3.58
C SER A 74 17.19 -1.95 -3.94
N LYS A 75 17.47 -2.06 -5.25
CA LYS A 75 18.83 -2.25 -5.81
C LYS A 75 19.81 -1.13 -5.41
N LEU A 76 19.30 0.01 -4.93
CA LEU A 76 20.13 1.13 -4.53
C LEU A 76 20.97 0.83 -3.28
N LYS A 77 20.51 -0.07 -2.39
CA LYS A 77 21.17 -0.43 -1.11
C LYS A 77 21.49 0.77 -0.19
N ILE A 78 20.76 1.88 -0.36
CA ILE A 78 20.93 3.12 0.39
C ILE A 78 20.07 3.17 1.66
N PHE A 79 18.97 2.42 1.67
CA PHE A 79 18.05 2.36 2.79
C PHE A 79 18.59 1.44 3.90
N ARG A 80 19.32 2.01 4.86
CA ARG A 80 19.86 1.26 6.03
C ARG A 80 18.82 0.99 7.11
N ARG A 81 17.86 1.90 7.26
CA ARG A 81 16.73 1.79 8.17
C ARG A 81 15.45 1.96 7.38
N THR A 82 14.52 1.05 7.59
CA THR A 82 13.27 0.98 6.84
C THR A 82 12.04 1.17 7.72
N ASP A 83 12.20 1.74 8.92
CA ASP A 83 11.07 2.32 9.65
C ASP A 83 10.60 3.61 8.96
N LEU A 84 9.30 3.89 9.09
CA LEU A 84 8.64 4.98 8.37
C LEU A 84 9.31 6.33 8.59
N GLU A 85 9.71 6.64 9.83
CA GLU A 85 10.34 7.92 10.15
C GLU A 85 11.71 8.07 9.46
N SER A 86 12.55 7.04 9.55
CA SER A 86 13.86 7.03 8.91
C SER A 86 13.74 7.12 7.39
N LEU A 87 12.84 6.33 6.77
CA LEU A 87 12.59 6.41 5.33
C LEU A 87 12.07 7.79 4.92
N TYR A 88 11.12 8.34 5.66
CA TYR A 88 10.57 9.66 5.37
C TYR A 88 11.65 10.74 5.40
N LYS A 89 12.49 10.74 6.44
CA LYS A 89 13.62 11.69 6.57
C LYS A 89 14.58 11.56 5.40
N MET A 90 14.93 10.34 5.03
CA MET A 90 15.85 10.08 3.92
C MET A 90 15.24 10.55 2.59
N CYS A 91 14.03 10.10 2.26
CA CYS A 91 13.33 10.43 1.02
C CYS A 91 13.02 11.93 0.86
N SER A 92 12.73 12.63 1.96
CA SER A 92 12.26 14.02 1.91
C SER A 92 13.36 15.06 2.09
N LYS A 93 14.49 14.71 2.72
CA LYS A 93 15.51 15.69 3.15
C LYS A 93 16.94 15.35 2.72
N ASP A 94 17.19 14.17 2.18
CA ASP A 94 18.54 13.80 1.75
C ASP A 94 18.77 14.20 0.28
N GLU A 95 19.46 15.32 0.07
CA GLU A 95 19.84 15.78 -1.28
C GLU A 95 20.74 14.77 -2.00
N THR A 96 21.55 14.01 -1.24
CA THR A 96 22.42 12.95 -1.78
C THR A 96 21.60 11.81 -2.36
N LEU A 97 20.51 11.43 -1.68
CA LEU A 97 19.57 10.44 -2.18
C LEU A 97 18.93 10.88 -3.50
N GLN A 98 18.45 12.13 -3.57
CA GLN A 98 17.83 12.68 -4.78
C GLN A 98 18.80 12.69 -5.96
N GLN A 99 20.06 13.05 -5.71
CA GLN A 99 21.13 13.00 -6.71
C GLN A 99 21.45 11.56 -7.14
N GLN A 100 21.55 10.62 -6.21
CA GLN A 100 21.84 9.21 -6.51
C GLN A 100 20.72 8.52 -7.30
N ILE A 101 19.46 8.80 -6.96
CA ILE A 101 18.30 8.30 -7.74
C ILE A 101 18.36 8.88 -9.15
N SER A 102 18.52 10.20 -9.28
CA SER A 102 18.57 10.87 -10.59
C SER A 102 19.71 10.32 -11.45
N TYR A 103 20.90 10.13 -10.88
CA TYR A 103 22.05 9.54 -11.55
C TYR A 103 21.76 8.11 -12.04
N LYS A 104 21.25 7.24 -11.17
CA LYS A 104 21.00 5.83 -11.54
C LYS A 104 19.85 5.66 -12.53
N MET A 105 18.83 6.53 -12.48
CA MET A 105 17.76 6.56 -13.48
C MET A 105 18.29 7.00 -14.84
N ALA A 106 19.15 8.02 -14.90
CA ALA A 106 19.74 8.52 -16.14
C ALA A 106 20.68 7.53 -16.83
N ASN A 107 21.31 6.63 -16.07
CA ASN A 107 22.31 5.68 -16.59
C ASN A 107 21.77 4.26 -16.83
N SER A 108 20.45 4.05 -16.78
CA SER A 108 19.78 2.76 -17.09
C SER A 108 20.24 1.53 -16.29
N GLU A 109 20.96 1.69 -15.18
CA GLU A 109 21.36 0.60 -14.27
C GLU A 109 20.19 0.04 -13.43
N LEU A 110 18.98 0.57 -13.63
CA LEU A 110 17.75 0.17 -12.94
C LEU A 110 16.80 -0.68 -13.80
N GLY A 111 17.17 -0.98 -15.06
CA GLY A 111 16.48 -1.94 -15.92
C GLY A 111 16.43 -3.36 -15.36
#